data_AF-A0A9W9EVK5-F1
#
_entry.id   AF-A0A9W9EVK5-F1
#
_cell.length_a   1.000
_cell.length_b   1.000
_cell.length_c   1.000
_cell.angle_alpha   90.00
_cell.angle_beta   90.00
_cell.angle_gamma   90.00
#
_symmetry.space_group_name_H-M   'P 1'
#
loop_
_entity.id
_entity.type
_entity.pdbx_description
1 polymer ?
#
loop_
_entity_poly.entity_id
_entity_poly.type
_entity_poly.pdbx_seq_one_letter_code
_entity_poly.pdbx_strand_id
1 'polypeptide(L)'
;MTRRILVLGPRGSGKSTLVNTWQSIHSSISHQDREIQKSVILENIFESTQIIVDRISKEDEFLDDEHLHQQVEYVLMNHIEHGGKTLSAETLQSLRDIWGNSIFQAGLAKWLEEKPVIGSPSSLLHRPEAAMFFST
;
A
#
# COMPACT_ATOMS: atom_id res chain seq x y z
N MET A 1 -20.11 7.58 34.07
CA MET A 1 -19.21 6.40 34.11
C MET A 1 -18.50 6.29 32.77
N THR A 2 -17.17 6.36 32.76
CA THR A 2 -16.36 6.22 31.53
C THR A 2 -15.97 4.76 31.37
N ARG A 3 -16.29 4.14 30.23
CA ARG A 3 -15.89 2.75 29.91
C ARG A 3 -14.56 2.77 29.15
N ARG A 4 -13.62 1.91 29.55
CA ARG A 4 -12.33 1.71 28.85
C ARG A 4 -12.35 0.34 28.18
N ILE A 5 -11.90 0.28 26.92
CA ILE A 5 -11.82 -0.95 26.11
C ILE A 5 -10.35 -1.15 25.74
N LEU A 6 -9.84 -2.38 25.91
CA LEU A 6 -8.48 -2.77 25.55
C LEU A 6 -8.53 -3.72 24.34
N VAL A 7 -7.73 -3.44 23.31
CA VAL A 7 -7.62 -4.26 22.09
C VAL A 7 -6.23 -4.92 22.05
N LEU A 8 -6.18 -6.25 22.07
CA LEU A 8 -4.94 -7.05 22.10
C LEU A 8 -4.82 -7.95 20.87
N GLY A 9 -3.59 -8.27 20.47
CA GLY A 9 -3.29 -9.10 19.31
C GLY A 9 -1.86 -8.89 18.78
N PRO A 10 -1.34 -9.80 17.95
CA PRO A 10 0.03 -9.74 17.43
C PRO A 10 0.27 -8.51 16.51
N ARG A 11 1.52 -8.15 16.24
CA ARG A 11 1.86 -7.07 15.30
C ARG A 11 1.28 -7.39 13.91
N GLY A 12 0.67 -6.40 13.25
CA GLY A 12 -0.01 -6.60 11.95
C GLY A 12 -1.46 -7.10 12.03
N SER A 13 -2.00 -7.42 13.20
CA SER A 13 -3.35 -8.01 13.34
C SER A 13 -4.55 -7.05 13.12
N GLY A 14 -4.33 -5.85 12.55
CA GLY A 14 -5.41 -4.90 12.26
C GLY A 14 -6.01 -4.11 13.44
N LYS A 15 -5.37 -4.12 14.63
CA LYS A 15 -5.89 -3.41 15.82
C LYS A 15 -6.11 -1.91 15.59
N SER A 16 -5.15 -1.23 14.94
CA SER A 16 -5.26 0.19 14.62
C SER A 16 -6.37 0.45 13.60
N THR A 17 -6.55 -0.45 12.63
CA THR A 17 -7.66 -0.41 11.65
C THR A 17 -9.02 -0.48 12.35
N LEU A 18 -9.16 -1.33 13.37
CA LEU A 18 -10.37 -1.43 14.18
C LEU A 18 -10.69 -0.11 14.90
N VAL A 19 -9.68 0.53 15.50
CA VAL A 19 -9.83 1.82 16.19
C VAL A 19 -10.22 2.93 15.19
N ASN A 20 -9.56 2.99 14.04
CA ASN A 20 -9.86 3.98 12.99
C ASN A 20 -11.27 3.78 12.42
N THR A 21 -11.72 2.54 12.24
CA THR A 21 -13.08 2.21 11.78
C THR A 21 -14.12 2.64 12.81
N TRP A 22 -13.86 2.37 14.10
CA TRP A 22 -14.73 2.83 15.19
C TRP A 22 -14.86 4.35 15.21
N GLN A 23 -13.74 5.07 15.06
CA GLN A 23 -13.75 6.53 14.95
C GLN A 23 -14.53 7.00 13.73
N SER A 24 -14.34 6.40 12.55
CA SER A 24 -15.07 6.79 11.34
C SER A 24 -16.59 6.59 11.45
N ILE A 25 -17.06 5.57 12.17
CA ILE A 25 -18.50 5.30 12.35
C ILE A 25 -19.13 6.30 13.32
N HIS A 26 -18.40 6.68 14.38
CA HIS A 26 -18.96 7.43 15.50
C HIS A 26 -18.57 8.92 15.54
N SER A 27 -17.64 9.34 14.67
CA SER A 27 -17.11 10.70 14.64
C SER A 27 -16.68 11.14 13.25
N SER A 28 -16.79 12.43 12.96
CA SER A 28 -16.21 13.02 11.76
C SER A 28 -14.70 13.09 11.90
N ILE A 29 -13.96 12.50 10.96
CA ILE A 29 -12.50 12.65 10.86
C ILE A 29 -12.17 14.13 10.65
N SER A 30 -11.34 14.70 11.52
CA SER A 30 -10.95 16.11 11.43
C SER A 30 -10.07 16.37 10.21
N HIS A 31 -10.01 17.63 9.75
CA HIS A 31 -9.10 17.99 8.65
C HIS A 31 -7.64 17.71 9.00
N GLN A 32 -7.26 17.91 10.27
CA GLN A 32 -5.90 17.62 10.75
C GLN A 32 -5.58 16.12 10.68
N ASP A 33 -6.51 15.25 11.07
CA ASP A 33 -6.33 13.80 10.99
C ASP A 33 -6.21 13.32 9.54
N ARG A 34 -6.92 13.96 8.59
CA ARG A 34 -6.79 13.66 7.16
C ARG A 34 -5.40 14.00 6.62
N GLU A 35 -4.83 15.13 7.03
CA GLU A 35 -3.49 15.53 6.59
C GLU A 35 -2.40 14.60 7.17
N ILE A 36 -2.57 14.13 8.41
CA ILE A 36 -1.69 13.10 9.00
C ILE A 36 -1.84 11.77 8.24
N GLN A 37 -3.06 11.37 7.89
CA GLN A 37 -3.28 10.14 7.11
C GLN A 37 -2.66 10.24 5.72
N LYS A 38 -2.74 11.40 5.06
CA LYS A 38 -2.08 11.63 3.77
C LYS A 38 -0.59 11.34 3.83
N SER A 39 0.14 11.90 4.79
CA SER A 39 1.59 11.66 4.87
C SER A 39 1.92 10.18 5.10
N VAL A 40 1.13 9.49 5.92
CA VAL A 40 1.30 8.04 6.15
C VAL A 40 1.00 7.22 4.89
N ILE A 41 -0.03 7.58 4.13
CA ILE A 41 -0.36 6.91 2.86
C ILE A 41 0.79 7.08 1.87
N LEU A 42 1.35 8.29 1.77
CA LEU A 42 2.48 8.56 0.88
C LEU A 42 3.69 7.70 1.27
N GLU A 43 4.10 7.73 2.53
CA GLU A 43 5.22 6.92 3.03
C GLU A 43 5.03 5.43 2.72
N ASN A 44 3.83 4.89 2.94
CA ASN A 44 3.52 3.50 2.62
C ASN A 44 3.63 3.18 1.12
N ILE A 45 3.25 4.10 0.22
CA ILE A 45 3.35 3.91 -1.24
C ILE A 45 4.83 3.79 -1.64
N PHE A 46 5.67 4.69 -1.16
CA PHE A 46 7.09 4.69 -1.49
C PHE A 46 7.82 3.49 -0.88
N GLU A 47 7.59 3.19 0.40
CA GLU A 47 8.18 2.02 1.07
C GLU A 47 7.78 0.72 0.36
N SER A 48 6.49 0.58 -0.01
CA SER A 48 6.02 -0.61 -0.75
C SER A 48 6.67 -0.72 -2.12
N THR A 49 6.77 0.40 -2.85
CA THR A 49 7.41 0.42 -4.18
C THR A 49 8.88 0.02 -4.07
N GLN A 50 9.62 0.55 -3.08
CA GLN A 50 11.02 0.21 -2.84
C GLN A 50 11.21 -1.27 -2.50
N ILE A 51 10.38 -1.82 -1.59
CA ILE A 51 10.46 -3.24 -1.20
C ILE A 51 10.25 -4.16 -2.42
N ILE A 52 9.30 -3.81 -3.29
CA ILE A 52 9.02 -4.61 -4.49
C ILE A 52 10.19 -4.47 -5.46
N VAL A 53 10.69 -3.26 -5.73
CA VAL A 53 11.87 -2.99 -6.58
C VAL A 53 13.10 -3.77 -6.11
N ASP A 54 13.44 -3.72 -4.82
CA ASP A 54 14.58 -4.44 -4.23
C ASP A 54 14.47 -5.97 -4.41
N ARG A 55 13.26 -6.46 -4.62
CA ARG A 55 12.99 -7.87 -4.88
C ARG A 55 13.10 -8.21 -6.36
N ILE A 56 12.41 -7.45 -7.21
CA ILE A 56 12.34 -7.70 -8.67
C ILE A 56 13.64 -7.36 -9.39
N SER A 57 14.46 -6.46 -8.83
CA SER A 57 15.81 -6.15 -9.34
C SER A 57 16.78 -7.34 -9.38
N LYS A 58 16.40 -8.47 -8.76
CA LYS A 58 17.15 -9.73 -8.82
C LYS A 58 16.70 -10.63 -9.97
N GLU A 59 15.72 -10.19 -10.76
CA GLU A 59 15.18 -10.92 -11.90
C GLU A 59 15.72 -10.35 -13.20
N ASP A 60 16.18 -11.21 -14.11
CA ASP A 60 16.84 -10.80 -15.35
C ASP A 60 15.94 -9.90 -16.22
N GLU A 61 14.62 -10.13 -16.23
CA GLU A 61 13.65 -9.36 -17.02
C GLU A 61 13.53 -7.90 -16.56
N PHE A 62 13.72 -7.64 -15.26
CA PHE A 62 13.78 -6.27 -14.75
C PHE A 62 15.06 -5.57 -15.17
N LEU A 63 16.18 -6.29 -15.24
CA LEU A 63 17.48 -5.76 -15.66
C LEU A 63 17.44 -5.24 -17.11
N ASP A 64 16.56 -5.78 -17.95
CA ASP A 64 16.42 -5.44 -19.36
C ASP A 64 15.48 -4.23 -19.64
N ASP A 65 14.64 -3.81 -18.69
CA ASP A 65 13.74 -2.66 -18.85
C ASP A 65 14.37 -1.36 -18.30
N GLU A 66 15.16 -0.69 -19.15
CA GLU A 66 15.82 0.58 -18.82
C GLU A 66 14.82 1.70 -18.48
N HIS A 67 13.63 1.68 -19.08
CA HIS A 67 12.61 2.71 -18.83
C HIS A 67 12.02 2.56 -17.42
N LEU A 68 11.68 1.33 -17.02
CA LEU A 68 11.21 1.03 -15.68
C LEU A 68 12.25 1.42 -14.62
N HIS A 69 13.52 1.14 -14.86
CA HIS A 69 14.60 1.58 -13.96
C HIS A 69 14.63 3.09 -13.78
N GLN A 70 14.64 3.85 -14.88
CA GLN A 70 14.70 5.31 -14.83
C GLN A 70 13.49 5.89 -14.09
N GLN A 71 12.30 5.33 -14.30
CA GLN A 71 11.09 5.75 -13.58
C GLN A 71 11.18 5.46 -12.08
N VAL A 72 11.64 4.28 -11.71
CA VAL A 72 11.85 3.89 -10.31
C VAL A 72 12.85 4.81 -9.64
N GLU A 73 13.99 5.06 -10.28
CA GLU A 73 15.04 5.93 -9.77
C GLU A 73 14.53 7.37 -9.57
N TYR A 74 13.80 7.90 -10.57
CA TYR A 74 13.16 9.21 -10.49
C TYR A 74 12.20 9.31 -9.30
N VAL A 75 11.34 8.31 -9.09
CA VAL A 75 10.35 8.30 -8.00
C VAL A 75 11.04 8.25 -6.64
N LEU A 76 12.05 7.40 -6.48
CA LEU A 76 12.78 7.25 -5.21
C LEU A 76 13.62 8.48 -4.88
N MET A 77 14.30 9.09 -5.86
CA MET A 77 15.06 10.32 -5.66
C MET A 77 14.17 11.49 -5.28
N ASN A 78 13.05 11.69 -6.00
CA ASN A 78 12.09 12.74 -5.66
C ASN A 78 11.51 12.57 -4.26
N HIS A 79 11.26 11.34 -3.81
CA HIS A 79 10.78 11.07 -2.46
C HIS A 79 11.75 11.56 -1.38
N ILE A 80 13.05 11.27 -1.57
CA ILE A 80 14.12 11.64 -0.64
C ILE A 80 14.26 13.16 -0.59
N GLU A 81 14.28 13.82 -1.75
CA GLU A 81 14.47 15.28 -1.84
C GLU A 81 13.32 16.06 -1.20
N HIS A 82 12.08 15.57 -1.32
CA HIS A 82 10.89 16.26 -0.82
C HIS A 82 10.40 15.72 0.54
N GLY A 83 11.14 14.80 1.15
CA GLY A 83 10.82 14.20 2.44
C GLY A 83 9.45 13.51 2.48
N GLY A 84 8.96 13.01 1.35
CA GLY A 84 7.71 12.25 1.24
C GLY A 84 6.41 13.01 1.51
N LYS A 85 6.43 14.35 1.62
CA LYS A 85 5.25 15.13 2.02
C LYS A 85 4.42 15.67 0.86
N THR A 86 4.97 15.69 -0.35
CA THR A 86 4.32 16.24 -1.54
C THR A 86 4.55 15.33 -2.73
N LEU A 87 3.51 15.13 -3.53
CA LEU A 87 3.59 14.45 -4.82
C LEU A 87 3.38 15.46 -5.93
N SER A 88 4.37 15.62 -6.81
CA SER A 88 4.16 16.32 -8.07
C SER A 88 3.28 15.46 -9.00
N ALA A 89 2.66 16.10 -9.99
CA ALA A 89 1.90 15.39 -11.02
C ALA A 89 2.78 14.39 -11.78
N GLU A 90 4.05 14.73 -11.99
CA GLU A 90 5.04 13.89 -12.67
C GLU A 90 5.37 12.65 -11.81
N THR A 91 5.64 12.81 -10.52
CA THR A 91 5.88 11.67 -9.61
C THR A 91 4.67 10.73 -9.53
N LEU A 92 3.45 11.29 -9.53
CA LEU A 92 2.22 10.49 -9.58
C LEU A 92 2.08 9.69 -10.87
N GLN A 93 2.44 10.32 -12.00
CA GLN A 93 2.39 9.65 -13.30
C GLN A 93 3.43 8.53 -13.37
N SER A 94 4.68 8.79 -12.96
CA SER A 94 5.72 7.76 -12.91
C SER A 94 5.36 6.61 -11.97
N LEU A 95 4.78 6.90 -10.78
CA LEU A 95 4.25 5.85 -9.91
C LEU A 95 3.18 5.03 -10.64
N ARG A 96 2.20 5.68 -11.28
CA ARG A 96 1.16 4.96 -12.03
C ARG A 96 1.75 4.06 -13.11
N ASP A 97 2.76 4.53 -13.82
CA ASP A 97 3.40 3.79 -14.91
C ASP A 97 4.19 2.58 -14.38
N ILE A 98 4.94 2.75 -13.28
CA ILE A 98 5.62 1.65 -12.58
C ILE A 98 4.61 0.60 -12.13
N TRP A 99 3.53 1.01 -11.45
CA TRP A 99 2.49 0.10 -10.97
C TRP A 99 1.71 -0.55 -12.11
N GLY A 100 1.67 0.05 -13.30
CA GLY A 100 1.07 -0.52 -14.51
C GLY A 100 2.01 -1.43 -15.32
N ASN A 101 3.32 -1.41 -15.03
CA ASN A 101 4.31 -2.18 -15.77
C ASN A 101 4.15 -3.69 -15.53
N SER A 102 4.20 -4.48 -16.60
CA SER A 102 3.98 -5.93 -16.56
C SER A 102 5.05 -6.69 -15.77
N ILE A 103 6.31 -6.26 -15.85
CA ILE A 103 7.44 -6.87 -15.12
C ILE A 103 7.27 -6.61 -13.63
N PHE A 104 6.92 -5.38 -13.26
CA PHE A 104 6.63 -5.02 -11.88
C PHE A 104 5.46 -5.85 -11.31
N GLN A 105 4.37 -5.99 -12.07
CA GLN A 105 3.22 -6.81 -11.67
C GLN A 105 3.55 -8.29 -11.56
N ALA A 106 4.35 -8.84 -12.48
CA ALA A 106 4.79 -10.24 -12.44
C ALA A 106 5.63 -10.53 -11.18
N GLY A 107 6.59 -9.66 -10.87
CA GLY A 107 7.42 -9.79 -9.68
C GLY A 107 6.63 -9.61 -8.37
N LEU A 108 5.65 -8.70 -8.35
CA LEU A 108 4.71 -8.58 -7.22
C LEU A 108 3.89 -9.85 -7.02
N ALA A 109 3.32 -10.41 -8.10
CA ALA A 109 2.52 -11.63 -8.03
C ALA A 109 3.33 -12.80 -7.45
N LYS A 110 4.54 -13.01 -7.98
CA LYS A 110 5.47 -14.04 -7.49
C LYS A 110 5.83 -13.83 -6.02
N TRP A 111 6.07 -12.58 -5.59
CA TRP A 111 6.35 -12.28 -4.18
C TRP A 111 5.18 -12.60 -3.25
N LEU A 112 3.94 -12.35 -3.69
CA LEU A 112 2.74 -12.67 -2.94
C LEU A 112 2.52 -14.20 -2.82
N GLU A 113 2.93 -14.98 -3.82
CA GLU A 113 2.88 -16.44 -3.76
C GLU A 113 3.93 -17.02 -2.79
N GLU A 114 5.10 -16.41 -2.69
CA GLU A 114 6.20 -16.85 -1.82
C GLU A 114 5.97 -16.55 -0.33
N LYS A 115 5.11 -15.58 0.00
CA LYS A 115 4.78 -15.25 1.39
C LYS A 115 3.44 -15.87 1.80
N PRO A 116 3.39 -16.79 2.79
CA PRO A 116 2.12 -17.12 3.42
C PRO A 116 1.60 -15.83 4.04
N VAL A 117 0.48 -15.32 3.55
CA VAL A 117 -0.22 -14.18 4.15
C VAL A 117 -0.60 -14.61 5.57
N ILE A 118 0.22 -14.24 6.56
CA ILE A 118 -0.17 -14.34 7.97
C ILE A 118 -1.32 -13.34 8.14
N GLY A 119 -2.54 -13.86 8.07
CA GLY A 119 -3.77 -13.08 8.07
C GLY A 119 -4.56 -13.07 6.76
N SER A 120 -4.45 -14.11 5.92
CA SER A 120 -5.25 -14.18 4.70
C SER A 120 -6.76 -14.11 5.02
N PRO A 121 -7.51 -13.13 4.46
CA PRO A 121 -8.99 -13.15 4.45
C PRO A 121 -9.54 -14.26 3.54
N SER A 122 -8.67 -15.05 2.93
CA SER A 122 -8.93 -16.22 2.11
C SER A 122 -9.77 -17.30 2.82
N SER A 123 -9.85 -17.32 4.15
CA SER A 123 -10.84 -18.12 4.88
C SER A 123 -12.28 -17.55 4.87
N LEU A 124 -12.46 -16.30 4.43
CA LEU A 124 -13.76 -15.64 4.26
C LEU A 124 -14.25 -15.63 2.79
N LEU A 125 -13.37 -15.90 1.82
CA LEU A 125 -13.72 -15.96 0.39
C LEU A 125 -14.40 -17.27 -0.03
N HIS A 126 -14.61 -18.20 0.90
CA HIS A 126 -15.47 -19.37 0.69
C HIS A 126 -16.97 -19.12 0.97
N ARG A 127 -17.38 -17.86 1.16
CA ARG A 127 -18.82 -17.53 1.17
C ARG A 127 -19.22 -16.92 -0.18
N PRO A 128 -20.14 -17.54 -0.92
CA PRO A 128 -20.60 -17.05 -2.23
C PRO A 128 -21.46 -15.76 -2.14
N GLU A 129 -21.41 -15.04 -1.03
CA GLU A 129 -22.28 -13.89 -0.75
C GLU A 129 -21.57 -12.52 -0.96
N ALA A 130 -20.27 -12.50 -1.24
CA ALA A 130 -19.52 -11.24 -1.43
C ALA A 130 -19.45 -10.75 -2.90
N ALA A 131 -20.11 -11.44 -3.84
CA ALA A 131 -20.08 -11.11 -5.27
C ALA A 131 -21.09 -10.04 -5.71
N MET A 132 -21.90 -9.50 -4.80
CA MET A 132 -22.84 -8.43 -5.15
C MET A 132 -22.45 -7.18 -4.38
N PHE A 133 -21.74 -6.25 -5.02
CA PHE A 133 -21.90 -4.79 -4.86
C PHE A 133 -20.88 -4.06 -5.76
N PHE A 134 -20.97 -4.31 -7.07
CA PHE A 134 -20.58 -3.32 -8.08
C PHE A 134 -21.50 -3.48 -9.29
N SER A 135 -22.70 -2.91 -9.18
CA SER A 135 -23.53 -2.51 -10.32
C SER A 135 -24.47 -1.40 -9.86
N THR A 136 -24.08 -0.16 -10.12
CA THR A 136 -24.80 0.97 -10.77
C THR A 136 -24.15 2.27 -10.35
#